data_AF-A0A7X6Z9L9-F1
#
_entry.id   AF-A0A7X6Z9L9-F1
#
_cell.length_a   1.000
_cell.length_b   1.000
_cell.length_c   1.000
_cell.angle_alpha   90.00
_cell.angle_beta   90.00
_cell.angle_gamma   90.00
#
_symmetry.space_group_name_H-M   'P 1'
#
loop_
_entity.id
_entity.type
_entity.pdbx_description
1 polymer ?
#
loop_
_entity_poly.entity_id
_entity_poly.type
_entity_poly.pdbx_seq_one_letter_code
_entity_poly.pdbx_strand_id
1 'polypeptide(L)'
;MSQVQQSGEVTLSTRAMVPSMQRVGNREIEVTFLGNNTHGQPTWVLWNPNEPYLIGMLIQGKLGFDFEQRTDSGVMLHENISLQRVQRALAGY
;
A
#
# COMPACT_ATOMS: atom_id res chain seq x y z
N MET A 1 -17.90 -11.71 24.60
CA MET A 1 -16.85 -12.22 23.70
C MET A 1 -17.37 -12.11 22.28
N SER A 2 -16.84 -11.16 21.52
CA SER A 2 -17.28 -10.89 20.15
C SER A 2 -16.11 -11.20 19.23
N GLN A 3 -16.24 -12.25 18.44
CA GLN A 3 -15.27 -12.64 17.41
C GLN A 3 -15.10 -11.48 16.42
N VAL A 4 -13.96 -10.81 16.48
CA VAL A 4 -13.54 -9.91 15.41
C VAL A 4 -12.93 -10.78 14.33
N GLN A 5 -13.71 -11.05 13.29
CA GLN A 5 -13.21 -11.63 12.05
C GLN A 5 -12.43 -10.54 11.31
N GLN A 6 -11.18 -10.34 11.69
CA GLN A 6 -10.26 -9.37 11.11
C GLN A 6 -9.72 -9.94 9.79
N SER A 7 -10.47 -9.78 8.70
CA SER A 7 -9.86 -9.83 7.36
C SER A 7 -8.98 -8.60 7.22
N GLY A 8 -7.66 -8.81 7.15
CA GLY A 8 -6.64 -7.76 7.17
C GLY A 8 -6.77 -6.73 6.05
N GLU A 9 -7.51 -5.66 6.31
CA GLU A 9 -7.54 -4.47 5.47
C GLU A 9 -6.28 -3.64 5.70
N VAL A 10 -5.61 -3.26 4.61
CA VAL A 10 -4.55 -2.23 4.64
C VAL A 10 -5.12 -0.94 5.22
N THR A 11 -4.51 -0.47 6.30
CA THR A 11 -4.85 0.77 7.00
C THR A 11 -3.85 1.85 6.61
N LEU A 12 -4.33 2.93 5.98
CA LEU A 12 -3.47 4.04 5.56
C LEU A 12 -3.38 5.10 6.68
N SER A 13 -2.39 4.95 7.56
CA SER A 13 -2.06 5.98 8.56
C SER A 13 -1.58 7.25 7.87
N THR A 14 -1.93 8.43 8.39
CA THR A 14 -1.40 9.74 7.93
C THR A 14 -0.41 10.33 8.93
N ARG A 15 0.07 9.54 9.89
CA ARG A 15 1.18 9.94 10.77
C ARG A 15 2.48 9.82 9.96
N ALA A 16 3.00 10.96 9.55
CA ALA A 16 4.17 11.03 8.68
C ALA A 16 5.37 10.33 9.30
N MET A 17 6.12 9.59 8.48
CA MET A 17 7.37 8.93 8.84
C MET A 17 7.28 7.92 10.00
N VAL A 18 6.07 7.46 10.34
CA VAL A 18 5.87 6.38 11.30
C VAL A 18 5.50 5.11 10.51
N PRO A 19 6.45 4.19 10.28
CA PRO A 19 6.16 2.94 9.61
C PRO A 19 5.20 2.09 10.42
N SER A 20 4.29 1.40 9.73
CA SER A 20 3.37 0.45 10.33
C SER A 20 3.43 -0.88 9.57
N MET A 21 3.74 -1.95 10.28
CA MET A 21 3.74 -3.30 9.72
C MET A 21 2.32 -3.84 9.66
N GLN A 22 1.91 -4.32 8.49
CA GLN A 22 0.57 -4.81 8.23
C GLN A 22 0.63 -6.12 7.47
N ARG A 23 -0.24 -7.07 7.86
CA ARG A 23 -0.34 -8.35 7.16
C ARG A 23 -1.39 -8.24 6.05
N VAL A 24 -0.96 -8.51 4.82
CA VAL A 24 -1.81 -8.52 3.62
C VAL A 24 -1.67 -9.88 2.95
N GLY A 25 -2.71 -10.72 3.07
CA GLY A 25 -2.60 -12.14 2.73
C GLY A 25 -1.51 -12.82 3.59
N ASN A 26 -0.52 -13.41 2.93
CA ASN A 26 0.63 -14.07 3.59
C ASN A 26 1.87 -13.17 3.68
N ARG A 27 1.79 -11.91 3.24
CA ARG A 27 2.91 -10.97 3.21
C ARG A 27 2.83 -9.97 4.35
N GLU A 28 4.01 -9.56 4.81
CA GLU A 28 4.16 -8.45 5.73
C GLU A 28 4.58 -7.22 4.93
N ILE A 29 3.72 -6.21 4.93
CA ILE A 29 3.91 -4.97 4.21
C ILE A 29 4.13 -3.87 5.23
N GLU A 30 5.26 -3.18 5.12
CA GLU A 30 5.46 -1.92 5.82
C GLU A 30 4.76 -0.81 5.03
N VAL A 31 3.90 -0.07 5.72
CA VAL A 31 3.17 1.10 5.20
C VAL A 31 3.68 2.33 5.90
N THR A 32 4.25 3.27 5.12
CA THR A 32 4.81 4.51 5.65
C THR A 32 4.26 5.70 4.89
N PHE A 33 3.63 6.64 5.62
CA PHE A 33 3.15 7.90 5.05
C PHE A 33 4.29 8.88 4.84
N LEU A 34 4.42 9.39 3.62
CA LEU A 34 5.47 10.34 3.23
C LEU A 34 5.01 11.80 3.30
N GLY A 35 3.71 12.04 3.51
CA GLY A 35 3.12 13.36 3.42
C GLY A 35 2.38 13.57 2.10
N ASN A 36 2.13 14.84 1.79
CA ASN A 36 1.51 15.21 0.52
C ASN A 36 2.60 15.48 -0.52
N ASN A 37 2.39 15.03 -1.76
CA ASN A 37 3.29 15.34 -2.88
C ASN A 37 3.15 16.80 -3.34
N THR A 38 3.88 17.20 -4.38
CA THR A 38 3.85 18.55 -4.97
C THR A 38 2.48 18.97 -5.52
N HIS A 39 1.57 18.01 -5.73
CA HIS A 39 0.19 18.22 -6.15
C HIS A 39 -0.80 18.23 -4.97
N GLY A 40 -0.30 18.14 -3.73
CA GLY A 40 -1.12 18.10 -2.51
C GLY A 40 -1.77 16.75 -2.23
N GLN A 41 -1.36 15.67 -2.91
CA GLN A 41 -1.95 14.35 -2.77
C GLN A 41 -1.24 13.53 -1.68
N PRO A 42 -1.98 12.94 -0.72
CA PRO A 42 -1.41 12.02 0.26
C PRO A 42 -0.65 10.87 -0.42
N THR A 43 0.56 10.60 0.04
CA THR A 43 1.48 9.64 -0.57
C THR A 43 2.07 8.69 0.47
N TRP A 44 2.14 7.40 0.15
CA TRP A 44 2.73 6.36 0.98
C TRP A 44 3.75 5.54 0.19
N VAL A 45 4.77 5.06 0.89
CA VAL A 45 5.59 3.93 0.43
C VAL A 45 5.06 2.65 1.07
N LEU A 46 4.95 1.61 0.25
CA LEU A 46 4.51 0.27 0.62
C LEU A 46 5.61 -0.69 0.22
N TRP A 47 6.16 -1.47 1.14
CA TRP A 47 7.21 -2.43 0.78
C TRP A 47 7.24 -3.66 1.69
N ASN A 48 7.71 -4.78 1.15
CA ASN A 48 7.92 -6.00 1.91
C ASN A 48 9.41 -6.12 2.30
N PRO A 49 9.77 -6.12 3.59
CA PRO A 49 11.17 -6.24 4.01
C PRO A 49 11.80 -7.60 3.64
N ASN A 50 10.98 -8.64 3.47
CA ASN A 50 11.42 -9.98 3.07
C ASN A 50 11.52 -10.15 1.53
N GLU A 51 10.87 -9.27 0.77
CA GLU A 51 10.87 -9.28 -0.69
C GLU A 51 11.18 -7.85 -1.20
N PRO A 52 12.45 -7.39 -1.16
CA PRO A 52 12.80 -5.99 -1.43
C PRO A 52 12.45 -5.50 -2.85
N TYR A 53 12.22 -6.43 -3.77
CA TYR A 53 11.74 -6.12 -5.12
C TYR A 53 10.27 -5.69 -5.14
N LEU A 54 9.49 -6.01 -4.09
CA LEU A 54 8.12 -5.57 -3.87
C LEU A 54 8.10 -4.28 -3.05
N ILE A 55 8.33 -3.17 -3.75
CA ILE A 55 8.20 -1.82 -3.24
C ILE A 55 7.29 -1.03 -4.17
N GLY A 56 6.43 -0.19 -3.63
CA GLY A 56 5.55 0.65 -4.42
C GLY A 56 5.22 1.98 -3.76
N MET A 57 4.89 2.94 -4.60
CA MET A 57 4.41 4.26 -4.23
C MET A 57 2.90 4.31 -4.43
N LEU A 58 2.17 4.65 -3.38
CA LEU A 58 0.72 4.82 -3.41
C LEU A 58 0.38 6.30 -3.27
N ILE A 59 -0.39 6.83 -4.20
CA ILE A 59 -0.86 8.21 -4.20
C ILE A 59 -2.38 8.20 -4.12
N GLN A 60 -2.97 8.99 -3.22
CA GLN A 60 -4.41 9.18 -3.16
C GLN A 60 -4.82 10.31 -4.11
N GLY A 61 -5.41 9.93 -5.25
CA GLY A 61 -6.04 10.82 -6.21
C GLY A 61 -7.47 11.21 -5.82
N LYS A 62 -8.15 11.96 -6.69
CA LYS A 62 -9.54 12.38 -6.46
C LYS A 62 -10.55 11.24 -6.60
N LEU A 63 -10.27 10.28 -7.47
CA LEU A 63 -11.20 9.20 -7.85
C LEU A 63 -10.80 7.83 -7.28
N GLY A 64 -9.65 7.73 -6.62
CA GLY A 64 -9.11 6.48 -6.13
C GLY A 64 -7.63 6.61 -5.82
N PHE A 65 -6.90 5.52 -6.00
CA PHE A 65 -5.46 5.46 -5.78
C PHE A 65 -4.72 5.19 -7.07
N ASP A 66 -3.58 5.86 -7.21
CA ASP A 66 -2.57 5.52 -8.19
C ASP A 66 -1.47 4.76 -7.47
N PHE A 67 -1.14 3.57 -7.96
CA PHE A 67 -0.19 2.66 -7.34
C PHE A 67 0.87 2.26 -8.37
N GLU A 68 2.09 2.74 -8.15
CA GLU A 68 3.28 2.33 -8.88
C GLU A 68 4.00 1.27 -8.07
N GLN A 69 4.12 0.06 -8.62
CA GLN A 69 4.76 -1.06 -7.96
C GLN A 69 5.95 -1.54 -8.78
N ARG A 70 7.11 -1.66 -8.14
CA ARG A 70 8.21 -2.46 -8.67
C ARG A 70 7.92 -3.94 -8.41
N THR A 71 8.13 -4.75 -9.43
CA THR A 71 8.02 -6.20 -9.40
C THR A 71 9.33 -6.82 -9.91
N ASP A 72 9.44 -8.14 -9.86
CA ASP A 72 10.53 -8.90 -10.47
C ASP A 72 10.60 -8.72 -12.00
N SER A 73 9.47 -8.40 -12.62
CA SER A 73 9.28 -8.28 -14.07
C SER A 73 9.34 -6.84 -14.58
N GLY A 74 9.54 -5.87 -13.69
CA GLY A 74 9.58 -4.44 -14.02
C GLY A 74 8.58 -3.60 -13.21
N VAL A 75 8.36 -2.36 -13.66
CA VAL A 75 7.41 -1.43 -13.02
C VAL A 75 6.00 -1.68 -13.56
N MET A 76 5.04 -1.83 -12.65
CA MET A 76 3.61 -1.94 -12.94
C MET A 76 2.90 -0.71 -12.39
N LEU A 77 2.08 -0.08 -13.24
CA LEU A 77 1.29 1.10 -12.90
C LEU A 77 -0.20 0.74 -12.85
N HIS A 78 -0.85 1.10 -11.75
CA HIS A 78 -2.29 0.97 -11.58
C HIS A 78 -2.88 2.34 -11.28
N GLU A 79 -3.73 2.85 -12.16
CA GLU A 79 -4.34 4.17 -11.99
C GLU A 79 -5.81 4.05 -11.60
N ASN A 80 -6.29 4.99 -10.78
CA ASN A 80 -7.69 5.10 -10.36
C ASN A 80 -8.26 3.78 -9.78
N ILE A 81 -7.44 3.03 -9.04
CA ILE A 81 -7.86 1.77 -8.43
C ILE A 81 -8.41 1.96 -7.02
N SER A 82 -9.28 1.03 -6.59
CA SER A 82 -9.76 1.00 -5.22
C SER A 82 -8.68 0.47 -4.26
N LEU A 83 -8.81 0.78 -2.97
CA LEU A 83 -7.92 0.24 -1.93
C LEU A 83 -7.90 -1.31 -1.92
N GLN A 84 -9.03 -1.95 -2.22
CA GLN A 84 -9.12 -3.41 -2.37
C GLN A 84 -8.30 -3.95 -3.55
N ARG A 85 -8.12 -3.18 -4.63
CA ARG A 85 -7.21 -3.55 -5.72
C ARG A 85 -5.75 -3.39 -5.31
N VAL A 86 -5.41 -2.34 -4.54
CA VAL A 86 -4.07 -2.16 -3.97
C VAL A 86 -3.71 -3.36 -3.07
N GLN A 87 -4.63 -3.75 -2.19
CA GLN A 87 -4.46 -4.91 -1.30
C GLN A 87 -4.19 -6.20 -2.08
N ARG A 88 -4.94 -6.43 -3.17
CA ARG A 88 -4.71 -7.61 -4.04
C ARG A 88 -3.35 -7.57 -4.74
N ALA A 89 -2.92 -6.41 -5.22
CA ALA A 89 -1.60 -6.26 -5.84
C ALA A 89 -0.46 -6.55 -4.82
N LEU A 90 -0.62 -6.12 -3.58
CA LEU A 90 0.34 -6.38 -2.49
C LEU A 90 0.35 -7.84 -2.04
N ALA A 91 -0.83 -8.49 -1.95
CA ALA A 91 -0.96 -9.86 -1.48
C ALA A 91 -0.19 -10.88 -2.36
N GLY A 92 0.06 -10.54 -3.62
CA GLY A 92 0.45 -11.52 -4.63
C GLY A 92 -0.78 -12.32 -5.07
N TYR A 93 -0.83 -12.66 -6.36
CA TYR A 93 -1.93 -13.47 -6.92
C TYR A 93 -2.05 -14.84 -6.23
#